data_AF-A0A4U3AUR7-F1
#
_entry.id   AF-A0A4U3AUR7-F1
#
_cell.length_a   1.000
_cell.length_b   1.000
_cell.length_c   1.000
_cell.angle_alpha   90.00
_cell.angle_beta   90.00
_cell.angle_gamma   90.00
#
_symmetry.space_group_name_H-M   'P 1'
#
loop_
_entity.id
_entity.type
_entity.pdbx_description
1 polymer ?
#
loop_
_entity_poly.entity_id
_entity_poly.type
_entity_poly.pdbx_seq_one_letter_code
_entity_poly.pdbx_strand_id
1 'polypeptide(L)'
;YNEKVKKHKWFAVNEDLQHAIEDYMKERKTWKRNEPLLKSQKGTKSITRQHAWYILNKAAKEVGLEGISSHTLRKTWGYCAYKSGVDIAFLQHFFDHSTPSKTLKYIGIA
;
A
#
# COMPACT_ATOMS: atom_id res chain seq x y z
N TYR A 1 2.64 28.90 4.79
CA TYR A 1 1.57 28.17 4.08
C TYR A 1 1.76 26.67 4.35
N ASN A 2 1.11 26.14 5.39
CA ASN A 2 1.09 24.75 5.88
C ASN A 2 2.17 23.77 5.34
N GLU A 3 3.37 23.81 5.92
CA GLU A 3 4.34 22.72 5.77
C GLU A 3 3.82 21.49 6.52
N LYS A 4 3.15 20.58 5.80
CA LYS A 4 2.81 19.26 6.33
C LYS A 4 4.12 18.53 6.62
N VAL A 5 4.49 18.45 7.90
CA VAL A 5 5.62 17.63 8.36
C VAL A 5 5.45 16.21 7.81
N LYS A 6 6.44 15.73 7.06
CA LYS A 6 6.45 14.36 6.56
C LYS A 6 6.60 13.42 7.75
N LYS A 7 5.47 12.85 8.21
CA LYS A 7 5.49 11.79 9.23
C LYS A 7 6.10 10.54 8.60
N HIS A 8 7.30 10.18 9.05
CA HIS A 8 7.90 8.89 8.71
C HIS A 8 7.21 7.80 9.53
N LYS A 9 6.63 6.80 8.85
CA LYS A 9 6.09 5.60 9.48
C LYS A 9 6.94 4.41 9.05
N TRP A 10 7.34 3.60 10.01
CA TRP A 10 8.01 2.33 9.76
C TRP A 10 6.94 1.26 9.56
N PHE A 11 7.17 0.39 8.59
CA PHE A 11 6.28 -0.73 8.29
C PHE A 11 7.09 -2.01 8.30
N ALA A 12 6.59 -3.03 8.99
CA ALA A 12 7.13 -4.37 8.85
C ALA A 12 6.88 -4.86 7.41
N VAL A 13 7.91 -5.43 6.81
CA VAL A 13 7.89 -6.04 5.49
C VAL A 13 7.96 -7.54 5.71
N ASN A 14 7.01 -8.30 5.16
CA ASN A 14 7.08 -9.76 5.22
C ASN A 14 8.06 -10.30 4.17
N GLU A 15 8.46 -11.56 4.32
CA GLU A 15 9.41 -12.22 3.42
C GLU A 15 8.94 -12.17 1.96
N ASP A 16 7.64 -12.37 1.70
CA ASP A 16 7.08 -12.30 0.35
C ASP A 16 7.29 -10.94 -0.31
N LEU A 17 7.00 -9.84 0.41
CA LEU A 17 7.20 -8.49 -0.12
C LEU A 17 8.68 -8.17 -0.27
N GLN A 18 9.53 -8.68 0.63
CA GLN A 18 10.98 -8.53 0.50
C GLN A 18 11.48 -9.20 -0.78
N HIS A 19 11.13 -10.48 -1.00
CA HIS A 19 11.50 -11.20 -2.22
C HIS A 19 10.96 -10.52 -3.48
N ALA A 20 9.71 -10.06 -3.46
CA ALA A 20 9.12 -9.34 -4.60
C ALA A 20 9.88 -8.04 -4.93
N ILE A 21 10.34 -7.31 -3.91
CA ILE A 21 11.17 -6.11 -4.10
C ILE A 21 12.53 -6.51 -4.66
N GLU A 22 13.17 -7.55 -4.13
CA GLU A 22 14.47 -8.03 -4.61
C GLU A 22 14.42 -8.46 -6.08
N ASP A 23 13.41 -9.22 -6.47
CA ASP A 23 13.24 -9.67 -7.86
C ASP A 23 13.00 -8.49 -8.80
N TYR A 24 12.14 -7.55 -8.42
CA TYR A 24 11.96 -6.31 -9.17
C TYR A 24 13.27 -5.51 -9.32
N MET A 25 14.10 -5.46 -8.27
CA MET A 25 15.38 -4.75 -8.31
C MET A 25 16.40 -5.44 -9.22
N LYS A 26 16.39 -6.78 -9.30
CA LYS A 26 17.20 -7.55 -10.26
C LYS A 26 16.77 -7.23 -11.70
N GLU A 27 15.47 -7.22 -12.00
CA GLU A 27 14.94 -6.89 -13.32
C GLU A 27 15.23 -5.45 -13.74
N ARG A 28 15.17 -4.51 -12.78
CA ARG A 28 15.44 -3.09 -13.01
C ARG A 28 16.90 -2.82 -13.42
N LYS A 29 17.83 -3.70 -13.06
CA LYS A 29 19.30 -3.66 -13.30
C LYS A 29 20.05 -2.47 -12.71
N THR A 30 19.56 -1.25 -12.90
CA THR A 30 20.23 -0.02 -12.46
C THR A 30 19.31 0.82 -11.59
N TRP A 31 19.87 1.32 -10.49
CA TRP A 31 19.16 2.22 -9.60
C TRP A 31 20.08 3.28 -8.99
N LYS A 32 19.49 4.40 -8.57
CA LYS A 32 20.16 5.50 -7.86
C LYS A 32 19.54 5.65 -6.46
N ARG A 33 20.30 6.12 -5.47
CA ARG A 33 19.81 6.24 -4.08
C ARG A 33 18.59 7.17 -3.93
N ASN A 34 18.50 8.23 -4.73
CA ASN A 34 17.49 9.28 -4.61
C ASN A 34 16.44 9.26 -5.74
N GLU A 35 16.12 8.09 -6.27
CA GLU A 35 15.07 7.95 -7.27
C GLU A 35 13.90 7.07 -6.78
N PRO A 36 12.73 7.15 -7.41
CA PRO A 36 11.58 6.35 -7.02
C PRO A 36 11.85 4.84 -7.14
N LEU A 37 11.33 4.07 -6.16
CA LEU A 37 11.33 2.60 -6.23
C LEU A 37 10.53 2.12 -7.44
N LEU A 38 9.28 2.57 -7.58
CA LEU A 38 8.43 2.25 -8.73
C LEU A 38 8.56 3.36 -9.79
N LYS A 39 9.42 3.14 -10.78
CA LYS A 39 9.71 4.12 -11.84
C LYS A 39 8.75 3.97 -13.01
N SER A 40 8.36 5.09 -13.61
CA SER A 40 7.61 5.08 -14.87
C SER A 40 8.49 4.63 -16.01
N GLN A 41 7.93 3.90 -16.97
CA GLN A 41 8.62 3.53 -18.21
C GLN A 41 8.92 4.75 -19.10
N LYS A 42 8.17 5.85 -18.95
CA LYS A 42 8.28 7.05 -19.79
C LYS A 42 9.28 8.09 -19.28
N GLY A 43 10.11 7.77 -18.28
CA GLY A 43 11.10 8.71 -17.76
C GLY A 43 11.67 8.34 -16.39
N THR A 44 12.13 9.33 -15.63
CA THR A 44 12.76 9.16 -14.31
C THR A 44 11.81 9.32 -13.13
N LYS A 45 10.56 9.72 -13.41
CA LYS A 45 9.53 9.97 -12.39
C LYS A 45 8.91 8.67 -11.89
N SER A 46 8.25 8.74 -10.74
CA SER A 46 7.48 7.62 -10.21
C SER A 46 6.29 7.32 -11.11
N ILE A 47 5.73 6.11 -10.97
CA ILE A 47 4.40 5.84 -11.53
C ILE A 47 3.36 6.80 -10.93
N THR A 48 2.34 7.14 -11.72
CA THR A 48 1.22 7.95 -11.25
C THR A 48 0.24 7.09 -10.46
N ARG A 49 -0.62 7.73 -9.65
CA ARG A 49 -1.71 7.03 -8.95
C ARG A 49 -2.64 6.30 -9.92
N GLN A 50 -2.94 6.93 -11.06
CA GLN A 50 -3.77 6.35 -12.11
C GLN A 50 -3.12 5.09 -12.70
N HIS A 51 -1.80 5.11 -12.89
CA HIS A 51 -1.09 3.94 -13.41
C HIS A 51 -1.01 2.82 -12.39
N ALA A 52 -0.78 3.13 -11.11
CA ALA A 52 -0.87 2.14 -10.03
C ALA A 52 -2.25 1.49 -9.97
N TRP A 53 -3.34 2.29 -10.07
CA TRP A 53 -4.69 1.77 -10.15
C TRP A 53 -4.90 0.89 -11.40
N TYR A 54 -4.40 1.30 -12.56
CA TYR A 54 -4.49 0.53 -13.79
C TYR A 54 -3.81 -0.85 -13.67
N ILE A 55 -2.60 -0.91 -13.11
CA ILE A 55 -1.86 -2.16 -12.89
C ILE A 55 -2.66 -3.09 -11.96
N LEU A 56 -3.14 -2.56 -10.82
CA LEU A 56 -3.91 -3.34 -9.86
C LEU A 56 -5.23 -3.85 -10.45
N ASN A 57 -5.95 -2.99 -11.17
CA ASN A 57 -7.23 -3.36 -11.79
C ASN A 57 -7.04 -4.38 -12.92
N LYS A 58 -5.94 -4.29 -13.67
CA LYS A 58 -5.59 -5.29 -14.69
C LYS A 58 -5.36 -6.66 -14.04
N ALA A 59 -4.51 -6.72 -13.01
CA ALA A 59 -4.24 -7.96 -12.28
C ALA A 59 -5.51 -8.55 -11.64
N ALA A 60 -6.39 -7.70 -11.10
CA ALA A 60 -7.67 -8.13 -10.54
C ALA A 60 -8.57 -8.79 -11.59
N LYS A 61 -8.69 -8.19 -12.77
CA LYS A 61 -9.50 -8.75 -13.87
C LYS A 61 -9.00 -10.10 -14.35
N GLU A 62 -7.68 -10.28 -14.39
CA GLU A 62 -7.06 -11.56 -14.78
C GLU A 62 -7.43 -12.71 -13.83
N VAL A 63 -7.75 -12.40 -12.57
CA VAL A 63 -8.23 -13.37 -11.58
C VAL A 63 -9.74 -13.33 -11.34
N GLY A 64 -10.50 -12.65 -12.22
CA GLY A 64 -11.97 -12.56 -12.13
C GLY A 64 -12.50 -11.64 -11.02
N LEU A 65 -11.68 -10.72 -10.51
CA LEU A 65 -12.07 -9.73 -9.51
C LEU A 65 -12.32 -8.35 -10.12
N GLU A 66 -13.26 -7.61 -9.54
CA GLU A 66 -13.58 -6.24 -9.91
C GLU A 66 -13.43 -5.27 -8.72
N GLY A 67 -13.33 -3.98 -9.00
CA GLY A 67 -13.32 -2.94 -7.95
C GLY A 67 -12.04 -2.88 -7.09
N ILE A 68 -10.96 -3.53 -7.53
CA ILE A 68 -9.68 -3.52 -6.80
C ILE A 68 -8.93 -2.21 -7.03
N SER A 69 -8.43 -1.64 -5.94
CA SER A 69 -7.68 -0.40 -5.86
C SER A 69 -6.74 -0.44 -4.66
N SER A 70 -5.83 0.53 -4.57
CA SER A 70 -4.96 0.66 -3.38
C SER A 70 -5.76 0.83 -2.07
N HIS A 71 -6.92 1.49 -2.12
CA HIS A 71 -7.77 1.65 -0.93
C HIS A 71 -8.47 0.36 -0.53
N THR A 72 -8.96 -0.43 -1.49
CA THR A 72 -9.57 -1.73 -1.18
C THR A 72 -8.54 -2.69 -0.62
N LEU A 73 -7.35 -2.78 -1.21
CA LEU A 73 -6.24 -3.58 -0.64
C LEU A 73 -5.87 -3.14 0.79
N ARG A 74 -5.80 -1.83 1.05
CA ARG A 74 -5.50 -1.29 2.38
C ARG A 74 -6.58 -1.66 3.40
N LYS A 75 -7.87 -1.64 3.02
CA LYS A 75 -8.97 -2.09 3.87
C LYS A 75 -8.88 -3.60 4.14
N THR A 76 -8.62 -4.39 3.09
CA THR A 76 -8.46 -5.85 3.21
C THR A 76 -7.32 -6.20 4.16
N TRP A 77 -6.15 -5.56 4.04
CA TRP A 77 -5.06 -5.77 5.00
C TRP A 77 -5.49 -5.45 6.43
N GLY A 78 -6.18 -4.33 6.65
CA GLY A 78 -6.67 -3.95 7.97
C GLY A 78 -7.70 -4.94 8.54
N TYR A 79 -8.60 -5.43 7.69
CA TYR A 79 -9.57 -6.46 8.05
C TYR A 79 -8.87 -7.76 8.46
N CYS A 80 -7.94 -8.26 7.64
CA CYS A 80 -7.18 -9.46 7.93
C CYS A 80 -6.36 -9.31 9.22
N ALA A 81 -5.66 -8.19 9.40
CA ALA A 81 -4.91 -7.90 10.62
C ALA A 81 -5.80 -7.93 11.86
N TYR A 82 -6.97 -7.28 11.82
CA TYR A 82 -7.92 -7.32 12.92
C TYR A 82 -8.41 -8.74 13.21
N LYS A 83 -8.75 -9.51 12.17
CA LYS A 83 -9.18 -10.92 12.32
C LYS A 83 -8.08 -11.83 12.86
N SER A 84 -6.81 -11.53 12.61
CA SER A 84 -5.65 -12.23 13.17
C SER A 84 -5.31 -11.79 14.60
N GLY A 85 -6.11 -10.91 15.23
CA GLY A 85 -5.93 -10.49 16.63
C GLY A 85 -5.08 -9.23 16.82
N VAL A 86 -4.77 -8.49 15.75
CA VAL A 86 -4.08 -7.20 15.89
C VAL A 86 -4.98 -6.17 16.58
N ASP A 87 -4.44 -5.52 17.61
CA ASP A 87 -5.16 -4.56 18.42
C ASP A 87 -5.72 -3.36 17.62
N ILE A 88 -6.92 -2.92 17.98
CA ILE A 88 -7.62 -1.85 17.25
C ILE A 88 -6.94 -0.48 17.41
N ALA A 89 -6.26 -0.21 18.53
CA ALA A 89 -5.51 1.02 18.72
C ALA A 89 -4.27 1.05 17.81
N PHE A 90 -3.62 -0.11 17.59
CA PHE A 90 -2.56 -0.22 16.59
C PHE A 90 -3.07 0.09 15.18
N LEU A 91 -4.19 -0.51 14.78
CA LEU A 91 -4.79 -0.25 13.47
C LEU A 91 -5.24 1.21 13.33
N GLN A 92 -5.79 1.81 14.37
CA GLN A 92 -6.13 3.24 14.40
C GLN A 92 -4.90 4.11 14.12
N HIS A 93 -3.80 3.86 14.83
CA HIS A 93 -2.54 4.59 14.61
C HIS A 93 -1.99 4.37 13.19
N PHE A 94 -2.06 3.15 12.69
CA PHE A 94 -1.64 2.79 11.33
C PHE A 94 -2.44 3.57 10.27
N PHE A 95 -3.77 3.60 10.42
CA PHE A 95 -4.68 4.29 9.50
C PHE A 95 -4.76 5.80 9.70
N ASP A 96 -4.17 6.35 10.78
CA ASP A 96 -4.29 7.76 11.17
C ASP A 96 -5.76 8.17 11.40
N HIS A 97 -6.55 7.26 11.97
CA HIS A 97 -7.94 7.51 12.32
C HIS A 97 -8.05 8.07 13.74
N SER A 98 -9.03 8.93 13.97
CA SER A 98 -9.18 9.57 15.28
C SER A 98 -9.94 8.72 16.31
N THR A 99 -10.65 7.67 15.89
CA THR A 99 -11.45 6.82 16.80
C THR A 99 -11.43 5.35 16.37
N PRO A 100 -11.58 4.39 17.29
CA PRO A 100 -11.63 2.96 16.95
C PRO A 100 -12.81 2.64 16.03
N SER A 101 -13.96 3.27 16.27
CA SER A 101 -15.17 3.13 15.43
C SER A 101 -14.90 3.52 13.97
N LYS A 102 -14.16 4.61 13.69
CA LYS A 102 -13.75 4.96 12.32
C LYS A 102 -12.93 3.86 11.66
N THR A 103 -12.02 3.23 12.41
CA THR A 103 -11.22 2.10 11.91
C THR A 103 -12.08 0.88 11.62
N LEU A 104 -12.96 0.47 12.54
CA LEU A 104 -13.85 -0.67 12.35
C LEU A 104 -14.75 -0.49 11.13
N LYS A 105 -15.33 0.71 10.94
CA LYS A 105 -16.11 1.06 9.75
C LYS A 105 -15.28 1.04 8.48
N TYR A 106 -14.05 1.56 8.53
CA TYR A 106 -13.15 1.58 7.38
C TYR A 106 -12.82 0.16 6.88
N ILE A 107 -12.59 -0.79 7.80
CA ILE A 107 -12.28 -2.19 7.48
C ILE A 107 -13.53 -3.09 7.36
N GLY A 108 -14.74 -2.53 7.48
CA GLY A 108 -16.00 -3.24 7.23
C GLY A 108 -16.46 -4.18 8.33
N ILE A 109 -16.17 -3.87 9.60
CA ILE A 109 -16.59 -4.69 10.76
C ILE A 109 -17.81 -4.13 11.49
N ALA A 110 -18.00 -2.80 11.47
CA ALA A 110 -19.05 -2.10 12.22
C ALA A 110 -19.71 -1.00 11.38
#